data_AF-F2RRN3-F1
#
_entry.id   AF-F2RRN3-F1
#
_cell.length_a   1.000
_cell.length_b   1.000
_cell.length_c   1.000
_cell.angle_alpha   90.00
_cell.angle_beta   90.00
_cell.angle_gamma   90.00
#
_symmetry.space_group_name_H-M   'P 1'
#
loop_
_entity.id
_entity.type
_entity.pdbx_description
1 polymer ?
#
loop_
_entity_poly.entity_id
_entity_poly.type
_entity_poly.pdbx_seq_one_letter_code
_entity_poly.pdbx_strand_id
1 'polypeptide(L)'
;MSAPATDADSTSTALDARIYDTLASVGERESTVEIEILPDALGPLLTDDDGSSLGVTKKALVRAFTTARRAFFASNPTPEDGGDDNVAAAAAASTVILVFDSEHLTACNWRKRRIVRSLSKQGADGADRPPPSSSSLLSIECNFTASLLGSPLHRHAKSPTLWYHRLWLMQVCLRHQQAQQQQRRRQRQAKAGLLKREVELVLRAAEHHPMNYYAFSYLRQTLALLGSGSGGLDDRSEHITTYEGYWGDGSGTRNESYHLPPNIRRPSYYTHAGLVPT
;
A
#
# COMPACT_ATOMS: atom_id res chain seq x y z
N MET A 1 34.62 -39.34 15.32
CA MET A 1 34.58 -37.99 15.91
C MET A 1 33.78 -37.12 14.98
N SER A 2 32.47 -37.00 15.21
CA SER A 2 31.59 -36.13 14.40
C SER A 2 31.68 -34.71 14.95
N ALA A 3 32.06 -33.76 14.10
CA ALA A 3 32.02 -32.33 14.43
C ALA A 3 30.55 -31.85 14.52
N PRO A 4 30.22 -30.89 15.40
CA PRO A 4 28.85 -30.44 15.58
C PRO A 4 28.43 -29.53 14.41
N ALA A 5 27.42 -29.95 13.65
CA ALA A 5 26.83 -29.17 12.55
C ALA A 5 25.78 -28.14 13.03
N THR A 6 25.66 -27.92 14.35
CA THR A 6 24.53 -27.21 14.98
C THR A 6 24.69 -25.69 15.11
N ASP A 7 25.92 -25.17 15.13
CA ASP A 7 26.15 -23.74 15.45
C ASP A 7 26.02 -22.80 14.24
N ALA A 8 26.34 -23.29 13.03
CA ALA A 8 26.25 -22.48 11.82
C ALA A 8 24.79 -22.27 11.35
N ASP A 9 23.94 -23.29 11.51
CA ASP A 9 22.55 -23.28 11.06
C ASP A 9 21.65 -22.44 11.98
N SER A 10 21.93 -22.48 13.29
CA SER A 10 21.25 -21.66 14.30
C SER A 10 21.58 -20.17 14.13
N THR A 11 22.84 -19.83 13.84
CA THR A 11 23.27 -18.44 13.58
C THR A 11 22.64 -17.88 12.30
N SER A 12 22.58 -18.68 11.23
CA SER A 12 21.91 -18.31 9.97
C SER A 12 20.40 -18.08 10.15
N THR A 13 19.75 -18.92 10.96
CA THR A 13 18.32 -18.80 11.27
C THR A 13 18.01 -17.57 12.12
N ALA A 14 18.86 -17.27 13.12
CA ALA A 14 18.72 -16.07 13.95
C ALA A 14 18.89 -14.78 13.14
N LEU A 15 19.82 -14.77 12.18
CA LEU A 15 20.03 -13.65 11.27
C LEU A 15 18.82 -13.43 10.34
N ASP A 16 18.26 -14.49 9.78
CA ASP A 16 17.05 -14.43 8.96
C ASP A 16 15.85 -13.88 9.73
N ALA A 17 15.66 -14.32 10.98
CA ALA A 17 14.63 -13.80 11.85
C ALA A 17 14.82 -12.30 12.09
N ARG A 18 16.04 -11.88 12.43
CA ARG A 18 16.36 -10.45 12.60
C ARG A 18 16.08 -9.63 11.34
N ILE A 19 16.43 -10.13 10.16
CA ILE A 19 16.16 -9.45 8.88
C ILE A 19 14.66 -9.31 8.66
N TYR A 20 13.90 -10.40 8.87
CA TYR A 20 12.45 -10.40 8.76
C TYR A 20 11.82 -9.37 9.71
N ASP A 21 12.20 -9.38 10.99
CA ASP A 21 11.66 -8.48 12.01
C ASP A 21 12.00 -7.02 11.69
N THR A 22 13.22 -6.77 11.22
CA THR A 22 13.65 -5.42 10.81
C THR A 22 12.81 -4.90 9.65
N LEU A 23 12.61 -5.71 8.61
CA LEU A 23 11.76 -5.35 7.46
C LEU A 23 10.30 -5.18 7.87
N ALA A 24 9.78 -6.07 8.72
CA ALA A 24 8.41 -5.99 9.23
C ALA A 24 8.17 -4.71 10.03
N SER A 25 9.18 -4.24 10.79
CA SER A 25 9.08 -3.01 11.59
C SER A 25 8.77 -1.77 10.75
N VAL A 26 9.19 -1.74 9.48
CA VAL A 26 8.96 -0.59 8.56
C VAL A 26 7.47 -0.25 8.44
N GLY A 27 6.60 -1.27 8.48
CA GLY A 27 5.16 -1.11 8.32
C GLY A 27 4.43 -0.64 9.59
N GLU A 28 5.16 -0.42 10.68
CA GLU A 28 4.64 0.05 11.97
C GLU A 28 5.34 1.36 12.45
N ARG A 29 6.17 1.99 11.59
CA ARG A 29 6.92 3.21 11.94
C ARG A 29 6.07 4.48 11.89
N GLU A 30 6.32 5.37 12.85
CA GLU A 30 5.74 6.73 12.89
C GLU A 30 6.49 7.74 12.00
N SER A 31 7.60 7.33 11.40
CA SER A 31 8.39 8.09 10.42
C SER A 31 8.60 7.28 9.14
N THR A 32 8.92 7.97 8.05
CA THR A 32 9.31 7.31 6.80
C THR A 32 10.71 6.72 6.91
N VAL A 33 10.92 5.56 6.31
CA VAL A 33 12.21 4.87 6.23
C VAL A 33 12.65 4.80 4.77
N GLU A 34 13.89 5.17 4.49
CA GLU A 34 14.51 4.98 3.18
C GLU A 34 15.02 3.54 3.06
N ILE A 35 14.60 2.83 2.01
CA ILE A 35 14.90 1.42 1.80
C ILE A 35 15.77 1.27 0.55
N GLU A 36 16.93 0.63 0.69
CA GLU A 36 17.85 0.41 -0.41
C GLU A 36 18.19 -1.07 -0.57
N ILE A 37 18.29 -1.52 -1.83
CA ILE A 37 18.79 -2.86 -2.14
C ILE A 37 20.31 -2.82 -2.25
N LEU A 38 20.98 -3.42 -1.29
CA LEU A 38 22.44 -3.38 -1.19
C LEU A 38 23.12 -4.39 -2.13
N PRO A 39 24.33 -4.08 -2.61
CA PRO A 39 25.27 -5.07 -3.13
C PRO A 39 25.65 -6.11 -2.05
N ASP A 40 25.85 -7.37 -2.47
CA ASP A 40 26.18 -8.48 -1.56
C ASP A 40 27.44 -8.22 -0.67
N ALA A 41 28.36 -7.37 -1.13
CA ALA A 41 29.60 -7.05 -0.41
C ALA A 41 29.40 -6.27 0.89
N LEU A 42 28.25 -5.60 1.07
CA LEU A 42 27.96 -4.77 2.25
C LEU A 42 27.29 -5.56 3.40
N GLY A 43 27.15 -6.87 3.24
CA GLY A 43 26.44 -7.73 4.19
C GLY A 43 24.92 -7.70 3.99
N PRO A 44 24.17 -8.62 4.63
CA PRO A 44 22.78 -8.89 4.27
C PRO A 44 21.79 -7.79 4.70
N LEU A 45 22.16 -6.99 5.71
CA LEU A 45 21.33 -5.99 6.34
C LEU A 45 22.20 -4.87 6.93
N LEU A 46 21.85 -3.61 6.65
CA LEU A 46 22.38 -2.43 7.29
C LEU A 46 21.22 -1.56 7.78
N THR A 47 21.35 -1.01 8.98
CA THR A 47 20.38 -0.09 9.56
C THR A 47 21.12 1.11 10.10
N ASP A 48 20.56 2.29 9.90
CA ASP A 48 21.03 3.51 10.56
C ASP A 48 20.68 3.49 12.06
N ASP A 49 21.45 4.20 12.87
CA ASP A 49 21.24 4.24 14.34
C ASP A 49 19.87 4.87 14.69
N ASP A 50 19.45 5.86 13.90
CA ASP A 50 18.16 6.54 14.03
C ASP A 50 17.00 5.77 13.38
N GLY A 51 17.30 4.67 12.66
CA GLY A 51 16.32 3.85 11.97
C GLY A 51 15.65 4.54 10.77
N SER A 52 16.21 5.64 10.27
CA SER A 52 15.76 6.39 9.08
C SER A 52 16.07 5.67 7.77
N SER A 53 17.08 4.80 7.76
CA SER A 53 17.55 4.11 6.55
C SER A 53 17.73 2.62 6.81
N LEU A 54 17.35 1.83 5.82
CA LEU A 54 17.37 0.37 5.83
C LEU A 54 17.96 -0.15 4.51
N GLY A 55 19.14 -0.73 4.57
CA GLY A 55 19.75 -1.46 3.46
C GLY A 55 19.54 -2.96 3.61
N VAL A 56 19.09 -3.65 2.57
CA VAL A 56 18.96 -5.12 2.56
C VAL A 56 19.47 -5.70 1.25
N THR A 57 20.21 -6.81 1.31
CA THR A 57 20.62 -7.49 0.06
C THR A 57 19.45 -8.20 -0.59
N LYS A 58 19.51 -8.38 -1.91
CA LYS A 58 18.47 -9.10 -2.65
C LYS A 58 18.27 -10.52 -2.13
N LYS A 59 19.34 -11.24 -1.78
CA LYS A 59 19.28 -12.62 -1.24
C LYS A 59 18.56 -12.65 0.11
N ALA A 60 18.91 -11.74 1.02
CA ALA A 60 18.26 -11.60 2.32
C ALA A 60 16.77 -11.26 2.17
N LEU A 61 16.44 -10.33 1.28
CA LEU A 61 15.05 -9.93 1.03
C LEU A 61 14.21 -11.09 0.45
N VAL A 62 14.77 -11.92 -0.45
CA VAL A 62 14.08 -13.11 -0.98
C VAL A 62 13.80 -14.15 0.12
N ARG A 63 14.74 -14.35 1.05
CA ARG A 63 14.53 -15.25 2.21
C ARG A 63 13.42 -14.71 3.10
N ALA A 64 13.49 -13.44 3.47
CA ALA A 64 12.46 -12.77 4.27
C ALA A 64 11.08 -12.82 3.59
N PHE A 65 11.00 -12.57 2.28
CA PHE A 65 9.79 -12.70 1.48
C PHE A 65 9.20 -14.11 1.52
N THR A 66 10.04 -15.14 1.43
CA THR A 66 9.58 -16.54 1.49
C THR A 66 8.95 -16.86 2.85
N THR A 67 9.57 -16.39 3.93
CA THR A 67 9.03 -16.49 5.30
C THR A 67 7.71 -15.72 5.42
N ALA A 68 7.68 -14.47 4.95
CA ALA A 68 6.50 -13.61 4.97
C ALA A 68 5.32 -14.23 4.23
N ARG A 69 5.55 -14.76 3.03
CA ARG A 69 4.51 -15.40 2.24
C ARG A 69 3.88 -16.58 2.97
N ARG A 70 4.70 -17.43 3.60
CA ARG A 70 4.20 -18.56 4.42
C ARG A 70 3.37 -18.06 5.59
N ALA A 71 3.88 -17.08 6.35
CA ALA A 71 3.17 -16.52 7.50
C ALA A 71 1.84 -15.87 7.11
N PHE A 72 1.83 -15.06 6.04
CA PHE A 72 0.65 -14.34 5.55
C PHE A 72 -0.51 -15.27 5.17
N PHE A 73 -0.21 -16.36 4.48
CA PHE A 73 -1.24 -17.34 4.10
C PHE A 73 -1.62 -18.29 5.24
N ALA A 74 -0.72 -18.54 6.20
CA ALA A 74 -1.03 -19.32 7.40
C ALA A 74 -1.95 -18.58 8.37
N SER A 75 -1.86 -17.25 8.46
CA SER A 75 -2.69 -16.44 9.37
C SER A 75 -4.18 -16.37 9.01
N ASN A 76 -4.60 -17.01 7.91
CA ASN A 76 -5.90 -16.87 7.26
C ASN A 76 -6.23 -15.39 6.97
N PRO A 77 -6.03 -14.90 5.73
CA PRO A 77 -6.06 -13.48 5.40
C PRO A 77 -7.46 -12.82 5.49
N THR A 78 -8.45 -13.47 6.10
CA THR A 78 -9.73 -12.88 6.48
C THR A 78 -9.55 -12.14 7.81
N PRO A 79 -9.61 -10.79 7.83
CA PRO A 79 -9.49 -10.02 9.07
C PRO A 79 -10.70 -10.20 10.00
N GLU A 80 -11.69 -10.98 9.60
CA GLU A 80 -13.00 -11.09 10.26
C GLU A 80 -12.93 -11.91 11.55
N ASP A 81 -12.14 -12.99 11.55
CA ASP A 81 -12.16 -14.04 12.61
C ASP A 81 -10.81 -14.27 13.31
N GLY A 82 -9.76 -13.52 12.96
CA GLY A 82 -8.44 -13.66 13.56
C GLY A 82 -8.32 -12.97 14.92
N GLY A 83 -7.71 -13.64 15.90
CA GLY A 83 -7.23 -13.02 17.14
C GLY A 83 -6.15 -11.96 16.87
N ASP A 84 -5.90 -11.07 17.83
CA ASP A 84 -4.98 -9.93 17.68
C ASP A 84 -3.57 -10.34 17.20
N ASP A 85 -3.07 -11.49 17.64
CA ASP A 85 -1.77 -12.05 17.23
C ASP A 85 -1.72 -12.40 15.73
N ASN A 86 -2.82 -12.94 15.18
CA ASN A 86 -2.91 -13.25 13.75
C ASN A 86 -2.91 -11.97 12.91
N VAL A 87 -3.53 -10.89 13.41
CA VAL A 87 -3.55 -9.59 12.74
C VAL A 87 -2.14 -8.98 12.74
N ALA A 88 -1.42 -9.05 13.86
CA ALA A 88 -0.04 -8.57 13.95
C ALA A 88 0.91 -9.35 13.03
N ALA A 89 0.80 -10.69 13.01
CA ALA A 89 1.60 -11.54 12.13
C ALA A 89 1.31 -11.26 10.64
N ALA A 90 0.04 -11.12 10.26
CA ALA A 90 -0.36 -10.77 8.91
C ALA A 90 0.07 -9.35 8.52
N ALA A 91 0.07 -8.40 9.46
CA ALA A 91 0.61 -7.06 9.26
C ALA A 91 2.10 -7.09 8.95
N ALA A 92 2.90 -7.73 9.81
CA ALA A 92 4.33 -7.93 9.62
C ALA A 92 4.64 -8.59 8.27
N ALA A 93 3.93 -9.67 7.95
CA ALA A 93 4.11 -10.41 6.71
C ALA A 93 3.72 -9.56 5.48
N SER A 94 2.61 -8.82 5.53
CA SER A 94 2.19 -7.92 4.45
C SER A 94 3.21 -6.82 4.18
N THR A 95 3.87 -6.32 5.22
CA THR A 95 4.94 -5.32 5.11
C THR A 95 6.11 -5.89 4.31
N VAL A 96 6.65 -7.04 4.72
CA VAL A 96 7.79 -7.67 4.04
C VAL A 96 7.43 -8.05 2.60
N ILE A 97 6.21 -8.55 2.37
CA ILE A 97 5.71 -8.84 1.02
C ILE A 97 5.74 -7.58 0.15
N LEU A 98 5.24 -6.44 0.63
CA LEU A 98 5.18 -5.21 -0.17
C LEU A 98 6.54 -4.51 -0.32
N VAL A 99 7.48 -4.71 0.60
CA VAL A 99 8.88 -4.29 0.40
C VAL A 99 9.51 -5.07 -0.76
N PHE A 100 9.20 -6.36 -0.91
CA PHE A 100 9.70 -7.17 -2.01
C PHE A 100 8.93 -6.96 -3.33
N ASP A 101 7.60 -6.95 -3.28
CA ASP A 101 6.70 -6.92 -4.43
C ASP A 101 5.63 -5.83 -4.27
N SER A 102 5.83 -4.71 -4.97
CA SER A 102 4.91 -3.57 -4.96
C SER A 102 3.55 -3.85 -5.58
N GLU A 103 3.42 -4.91 -6.40
CA GLU A 103 2.18 -5.25 -7.11
C GLU A 103 1.38 -6.35 -6.41
N HIS A 104 1.73 -6.70 -5.17
CA HIS A 104 1.05 -7.76 -4.43
C HIS A 104 -0.34 -7.33 -3.91
N LEU A 105 -1.34 -7.37 -4.81
CA LEU A 105 -2.71 -6.92 -4.58
C LEU A 105 -3.36 -7.49 -3.31
N THR A 106 -3.18 -8.77 -3.01
CA THR A 106 -3.77 -9.40 -1.83
C THR A 106 -3.24 -8.81 -0.52
N ALA A 107 -1.95 -8.47 -0.48
CA ALA A 107 -1.34 -7.85 0.72
C ALA A 107 -1.83 -6.41 0.86
N CYS A 108 -1.88 -5.67 -0.25
CA CYS A 108 -2.42 -4.32 -0.31
C CYS A 108 -3.90 -4.26 0.16
N ASN A 109 -4.76 -5.13 -0.39
CA ASN A 109 -6.17 -5.21 0.00
C ASN A 109 -6.35 -5.65 1.46
N TRP A 110 -5.53 -6.59 1.95
CA TRP A 110 -5.54 -6.96 3.36
C TRP A 110 -5.29 -5.75 4.27
N ARG A 111 -4.30 -4.91 3.96
CA ARG A 111 -4.01 -3.68 4.72
C ARG A 111 -5.15 -2.68 4.67
N LYS A 112 -5.83 -2.52 3.52
CA LYS A 112 -7.06 -1.70 3.42
C LYS A 112 -8.14 -2.22 4.36
N ARG A 113 -8.39 -3.54 4.37
CA ARG A 113 -9.38 -4.16 5.25
C ARG A 113 -9.03 -3.98 6.74
N ARG A 114 -7.75 -4.11 7.11
CA ARG A 114 -7.25 -3.82 8.49
C ARG A 114 -7.64 -2.40 8.93
N ILE A 115 -7.40 -1.41 8.07
CA ILE A 115 -7.74 0.00 8.35
C ILE A 115 -9.25 0.20 8.50
N VAL A 116 -10.05 -0.31 7.57
CA VAL A 116 -11.51 -0.18 7.63
C VAL A 116 -12.08 -0.80 8.91
N ARG A 117 -11.61 -1.99 9.29
CA ARG A 117 -12.00 -2.66 10.55
C ARG A 117 -11.58 -1.85 11.78
N SER A 118 -10.38 -1.29 11.77
CA SER A 118 -9.92 -0.44 12.89
C SER A 118 -10.79 0.81 13.03
N LEU A 119 -11.24 1.40 11.92
CA LEU A 119 -12.12 2.57 11.93
C LEU A 119 -13.54 2.23 12.38
N SER A 120 -14.08 1.06 12.01
CA SER A 120 -15.42 0.64 12.43
C SER A 120 -15.51 0.31 13.92
N LYS A 121 -14.49 -0.36 14.48
CA LYS A 121 -14.43 -0.69 15.92
C LYS A 121 -14.47 0.56 16.81
N GLN A 122 -13.86 1.66 16.38
CA GLN A 122 -13.89 2.92 17.15
C GLN A 122 -15.27 3.58 17.25
N GLY A 123 -16.20 3.26 16.35
CA GLY A 123 -17.57 3.75 16.43
C GLY A 123 -18.46 2.93 17.38
N ALA A 124 -17.99 1.76 17.82
CA ALA A 124 -18.81 0.76 18.51
C ALA A 124 -18.46 0.55 20.00
N ASP A 125 -17.21 0.77 20.43
CA ASP A 125 -16.79 0.44 21.79
C ASP A 125 -16.30 1.64 22.62
N GLY A 126 -16.91 1.79 23.80
CA GLY A 126 -16.52 2.72 24.87
C GLY A 126 -15.84 2.04 26.06
N ALA A 127 -14.86 1.14 25.87
CA ALA A 127 -14.18 0.48 27.00
C ALA A 127 -12.69 0.10 26.81
N ASP A 128 -11.90 0.55 27.81
CA ASP A 128 -10.85 -0.09 28.62
C ASP A 128 -9.52 -0.67 28.09
N ARG A 129 -9.21 -0.62 26.79
CA ARG A 129 -7.81 -0.73 26.33
C ARG A 129 -7.61 0.20 25.16
N PRO A 130 -6.58 1.06 25.10
CA PRO A 130 -6.38 1.92 23.94
C PRO A 130 -5.81 1.08 22.80
N PRO A 131 -6.59 0.69 21.77
CA PRO A 131 -5.97 0.35 20.49
C PRO A 131 -5.13 1.56 20.03
N PRO A 132 -4.14 1.37 19.15
CA PRO A 132 -3.55 2.51 18.46
C PRO A 132 -4.72 3.34 17.93
N SER A 133 -4.78 4.62 18.31
CA SER A 133 -5.85 5.49 17.84
C SER A 133 -5.90 5.34 16.32
N SER A 134 -7.08 5.28 15.70
CA SER A 134 -7.25 5.26 14.24
C SER A 134 -6.34 6.24 13.52
N SER A 135 -6.10 7.40 14.15
CA SER A 135 -5.16 8.42 13.71
C SER A 135 -3.71 7.92 13.65
N SER A 136 -3.26 7.13 14.63
CA SER A 136 -1.95 6.44 14.61
C SER A 136 -1.87 5.43 13.46
N LEU A 137 -2.86 4.54 13.29
CA LEU A 137 -2.82 3.53 12.22
C LEU A 137 -2.81 4.15 10.81
N LEU A 138 -3.62 5.20 10.58
CA LEU A 138 -3.61 5.95 9.33
C LEU A 138 -2.28 6.66 9.09
N SER A 139 -1.68 7.22 10.14
CA SER A 139 -0.36 7.86 10.05
C SER A 139 0.73 6.85 9.72
N ILE A 140 0.75 5.70 10.39
CA ILE A 140 1.67 4.60 10.13
C ILE A 140 1.54 4.11 8.69
N GLU A 141 0.31 3.88 8.20
CA GLU A 141 0.11 3.47 6.81
C GLU A 141 0.58 4.55 5.82
N CYS A 142 0.41 5.83 6.18
CA CYS A 142 0.90 6.93 5.36
C CYS A 142 2.42 6.92 5.24
N ASN A 143 3.11 6.71 6.36
CA ASN A 143 4.56 6.63 6.38
C ASN A 143 5.07 5.38 5.66
N PHE A 144 4.40 4.24 5.82
CA PHE A 144 4.76 3.01 5.14
C PHE A 144 4.66 3.15 3.62
N THR A 145 3.53 3.66 3.12
CA THR A 145 3.34 3.89 1.68
C THR A 145 4.30 4.93 1.12
N ALA A 146 4.61 5.98 1.87
CA ALA A 146 5.63 6.97 1.50
C ALA A 146 7.04 6.37 1.48
N SER A 147 7.37 5.49 2.43
CA SER A 147 8.65 4.76 2.48
C SER A 147 8.83 3.91 1.22
N LEU A 148 7.81 3.14 0.82
CA LEU A 148 7.88 2.32 -0.40
C LEU A 148 8.02 3.17 -1.67
N LEU A 149 7.25 4.26 -1.79
CA LEU A 149 7.19 5.09 -3.00
C LEU A 149 8.37 6.07 -3.15
N GLY A 150 8.96 6.53 -2.04
CA GLY A 150 10.04 7.53 -2.01
C GLY A 150 11.44 6.96 -1.86
N SER A 151 11.56 5.66 -1.57
CA SER A 151 12.85 4.96 -1.52
C SER A 151 13.43 4.70 -2.92
N PRO A 152 14.75 4.47 -3.06
CA PRO A 152 15.40 4.07 -4.32
C PRO A 152 15.02 2.64 -4.79
N LEU A 153 13.73 2.33 -4.78
CA LEU A 153 13.13 1.07 -5.21
C LEU A 153 12.43 1.27 -6.55
N HIS A 154 13.15 1.03 -7.66
CA HIS A 154 12.68 1.37 -9.01
C HIS A 154 11.37 0.68 -9.47
N ARG A 155 10.92 -0.37 -8.81
CA ARG A 155 9.63 -1.00 -9.14
C ARG A 155 8.48 -0.31 -8.40
N HIS A 156 8.74 0.10 -7.15
CA HIS A 156 7.77 0.67 -6.25
C HIS A 156 7.38 2.09 -6.64
N ALA A 157 8.35 2.95 -6.96
CA ALA A 157 8.07 4.35 -7.27
C ALA A 157 7.14 4.52 -8.49
N LYS A 158 7.06 3.55 -9.41
CA LYS A 158 6.13 3.53 -10.55
C LYS A 158 4.98 2.53 -10.42
N SER A 159 4.76 1.98 -9.23
CA SER A 159 3.75 0.96 -8.99
C SER A 159 2.33 1.55 -9.06
N PRO A 160 1.49 1.17 -10.05
CA PRO A 160 0.08 1.56 -10.04
C PRO A 160 -0.61 1.13 -8.73
N THR A 161 -0.36 -0.09 -8.26
CA THR A 161 -0.98 -0.63 -7.05
C THR A 161 -0.70 0.25 -5.83
N LEU A 162 0.54 0.65 -5.60
CA LEU A 162 0.90 1.51 -4.46
C LEU A 162 0.34 2.93 -4.60
N TRP A 163 0.35 3.53 -5.79
CA TRP A 163 -0.23 4.86 -6.00
C TRP A 163 -1.75 4.87 -5.82
N TYR A 164 -2.45 3.83 -6.26
CA TYR A 164 -3.89 3.69 -6.00
C TYR A 164 -4.20 3.45 -4.51
N HIS A 165 -3.36 2.66 -3.82
CA HIS A 165 -3.47 2.49 -2.37
C HIS A 165 -3.26 3.79 -1.62
N ARG A 166 -2.24 4.56 -2.00
CA ARG A 166 -1.94 5.90 -1.46
C ARG A 166 -3.13 6.85 -1.67
N LEU A 167 -3.72 6.87 -2.88
CA LEU A 167 -4.89 7.70 -3.17
C LEU A 167 -6.09 7.33 -2.31
N TRP A 168 -6.39 6.03 -2.20
CA TRP A 168 -7.45 5.52 -1.33
C TRP A 168 -7.21 5.94 0.12
N LEU A 169 -5.96 5.85 0.60
CA LEU A 169 -5.59 6.24 1.95
C LEU A 169 -5.81 7.74 2.20
N MET A 170 -5.49 8.60 1.22
CA MET A 170 -5.78 10.04 1.31
C MET A 170 -7.28 10.32 1.43
N GLN A 171 -8.12 9.61 0.67
CA GLN A 171 -9.57 9.74 0.77
C GLN A 171 -10.08 9.33 2.16
N VAL A 172 -9.54 8.24 2.72
CA VAL A 172 -9.88 7.79 4.09
C VAL A 172 -9.43 8.81 5.13
N CYS A 173 -8.19 9.30 5.06
CA CYS A 173 -7.66 10.30 5.99
C CYS A 173 -8.47 11.59 5.98
N LEU A 174 -8.82 12.11 4.80
CA LEU A 174 -9.60 13.33 4.68
C LEU A 174 -11.02 13.17 5.23
N ARG A 175 -11.70 12.04 4.98
CA ARG A 175 -13.02 11.75 5.56
C ARG A 175 -12.95 11.64 7.09
N HIS A 176 -11.95 10.91 7.61
CA HIS A 176 -11.77 10.75 9.05
C HIS A 176 -11.49 12.11 9.73
N GLN A 177 -10.64 12.95 9.14
CA GLN A 177 -10.34 14.27 9.68
C GLN A 177 -11.55 15.22 9.64
N GLN A 178 -12.40 15.14 8.62
CA GLN A 178 -13.63 15.92 8.53
C GLN A 178 -14.63 15.56 9.63
N ALA A 179 -14.74 14.28 9.99
CA ALA A 179 -15.61 13.83 11.08
C ALA A 179 -15.13 14.32 12.47
N GLN A 180 -13.82 14.48 12.66
CA GLN A 180 -13.21 14.80 13.96
C GLN A 180 -13.05 16.30 14.26
N GLN A 181 -13.08 17.20 13.26
CA GLN A 181 -12.70 18.61 13.45
C GLN A 181 -13.88 19.59 13.31
N GLN A 182 -14.25 20.25 14.41
CA GLN A 182 -15.24 21.35 14.43
C GLN A 182 -14.65 22.72 14.04
N GLN A 183 -13.33 22.88 13.91
CA GLN A 183 -12.69 24.21 13.72
C GLN A 183 -11.99 24.40 12.37
N ARG A 184 -12.59 25.21 11.50
CA ARG A 184 -12.15 25.50 10.11
C ARG A 184 -10.68 25.95 9.94
N ARG A 185 -10.12 26.70 10.90
CA ARG A 185 -8.72 27.18 10.81
C ARG A 185 -7.70 26.05 10.93
N ARG A 186 -7.89 25.12 11.87
CA ARG A 186 -7.02 23.94 12.05
C ARG A 186 -7.10 23.02 10.84
N GLN A 187 -8.28 22.87 10.26
CA GLN A 187 -8.48 22.08 9.04
C GLN A 187 -7.69 22.62 7.84
N ARG A 188 -7.66 23.96 7.64
CA ARG A 188 -6.87 24.58 6.56
C ARG A 188 -5.37 24.33 6.72
N GLN A 189 -4.83 24.51 7.93
CA GLN A 189 -3.40 24.26 8.21
C GLN A 189 -3.04 22.78 8.00
N ALA A 190 -3.87 21.87 8.48
CA ALA A 190 -3.68 20.44 8.28
C ALA A 190 -3.70 20.04 6.79
N LYS A 191 -4.63 20.60 5.99
CA LYS A 191 -4.67 20.40 4.53
C LYS A 191 -3.39 20.89 3.85
N ALA A 192 -2.87 22.06 4.24
CA ALA A 192 -1.63 22.59 3.68
C ALA A 192 -0.42 21.73 4.03
N GLY A 193 -0.32 21.27 5.29
CA GLY A 193 0.75 20.37 5.73
C GLY A 193 0.68 18.99 5.08
N LEU A 194 -0.53 18.50 4.77
CA LEU A 194 -0.72 17.28 3.98
C LEU A 194 -0.27 17.49 2.54
N LEU A 195 -0.73 18.57 1.89
CA LEU A 195 -0.33 18.88 0.51
C LEU A 195 1.18 18.96 0.35
N LYS A 196 1.87 19.65 1.27
CA LYS A 196 3.32 19.77 1.25
C LYS A 196 4.00 18.39 1.23
N ARG A 197 3.57 17.49 2.13
CA ARG A 197 4.10 16.11 2.21
C ARG A 197 3.84 15.30 0.95
N GLU A 198 2.66 15.43 0.35
CA GLU A 198 2.35 14.69 -0.89
C GLU A 198 3.13 15.23 -2.09
N VAL A 199 3.37 16.54 -2.17
CA VAL A 199 4.23 17.13 -3.20
C VAL A 199 5.67 16.64 -3.02
N GLU A 200 6.21 16.65 -1.80
CA GLU A 200 7.55 16.14 -1.50
C GLU A 200 7.70 14.67 -1.89
N LEU A 201 6.72 13.83 -1.56
CA LEU A 201 6.72 12.41 -1.95
C LEU A 201 6.73 12.22 -3.47
N VAL A 202 5.92 12.97 -4.20
CA VAL A 202 5.84 12.87 -5.67
C VAL A 202 7.13 13.34 -6.33
N LEU A 203 7.74 14.42 -5.82
CA LEU A 203 9.03 14.89 -6.32
C LEU A 203 10.12 13.86 -6.06
N ARG A 204 10.16 13.28 -4.85
CA ARG A 204 11.10 12.21 -4.50
C ARG A 204 10.93 10.97 -5.38
N ALA A 205 9.69 10.55 -5.64
CA ALA A 205 9.42 9.45 -6.57
C ALA A 205 9.80 9.79 -8.03
N ALA A 206 9.81 11.07 -8.40
CA ALA A 206 10.23 11.55 -9.72
C ALA A 206 11.74 11.65 -9.88
N GLU A 207 12.51 11.79 -8.79
CA GLU A 207 13.98 11.66 -8.79
C GLU A 207 14.39 10.27 -9.26
N HIS A 208 13.70 9.23 -8.78
CA HIS A 208 13.96 7.83 -9.15
C HIS A 208 13.42 7.45 -10.53
N HIS A 209 12.37 8.13 -10.99
CA HIS A 209 11.77 7.92 -12.31
C HIS A 209 11.33 9.23 -12.96
N PRO A 210 12.12 9.75 -13.91
CA PRO A 210 11.70 10.87 -14.74
C PRO A 210 10.36 10.55 -15.43
N MET A 211 9.47 11.54 -15.51
CA MET A 211 8.14 11.40 -16.14
C MET A 211 7.24 10.34 -15.49
N ASN A 212 7.32 10.18 -14.16
CA ASN A 212 6.48 9.24 -13.42
C ASN A 212 4.98 9.56 -13.52
N TYR A 213 4.32 8.98 -14.53
CA TYR A 213 2.92 9.23 -14.84
C TYR A 213 1.99 8.97 -13.65
N TYR A 214 2.23 7.88 -12.89
CA TYR A 214 1.40 7.52 -11.75
C TYR A 214 1.53 8.52 -10.60
N ALA A 215 2.75 8.94 -10.27
CA ALA A 215 2.99 9.94 -9.23
C ALA A 215 2.31 11.29 -9.54
N PHE A 216 2.47 11.79 -10.77
CA PHE A 216 1.84 13.06 -11.17
C PHE A 216 0.32 12.93 -11.34
N SER A 217 -0.18 11.76 -11.76
CA SER A 217 -1.62 11.49 -11.80
C SER A 217 -2.23 11.45 -10.40
N TYR A 218 -1.54 10.81 -9.46
CA TYR A 218 -1.89 10.83 -8.04
C TYR A 218 -1.92 12.26 -7.49
N LEU A 219 -0.91 13.08 -7.79
CA LEU A 219 -0.86 14.46 -7.30
C LEU A 219 -2.05 15.30 -7.78
N ARG A 220 -2.42 15.19 -9.07
CA ARG A 220 -3.60 15.89 -9.62
C ARG A 220 -4.89 15.49 -8.91
N GLN A 221 -5.08 14.19 -8.66
CA GLN A 221 -6.26 13.68 -7.95
C GLN A 221 -6.27 14.12 -6.48
N THR A 222 -5.11 14.16 -5.84
CA THR A 222 -4.97 14.64 -4.45
C THR A 222 -5.25 16.13 -4.34
N LEU A 223 -4.79 16.94 -5.29
CA LEU A 223 -5.13 18.36 -5.38
C LEU A 223 -6.64 18.58 -5.54
N ALA A 224 -7.30 17.79 -6.40
CA ALA A 224 -8.76 17.83 -6.55
C ALA A 224 -9.47 17.47 -5.24
N LEU A 225 -9.03 16.41 -4.54
CA LEU A 225 -9.56 16.01 -3.22
C LEU A 225 -9.44 17.12 -2.17
N LEU A 226 -8.32 17.84 -2.15
CA LEU A 226 -8.07 18.91 -1.18
C LEU A 226 -8.86 20.19 -1.50
N GLY A 227 -9.03 20.48 -2.80
CA GLY A 227 -9.73 21.64 -3.34
C GLY A 227 -11.25 21.54 -3.32
N SER A 228 -11.82 20.34 -3.48
CA SER A 228 -13.26 20.11 -3.37
C SER A 228 -13.72 20.28 -1.92
N GLY A 229 -14.21 21.48 -1.59
CA GLY A 229 -14.97 21.72 -0.38
C GLY A 229 -16.36 21.11 -0.52
N SER A 230 -16.53 19.87 -0.10
CA SER A 230 -17.77 19.07 -0.16
C SER A 230 -18.25 18.68 -1.56
N GLY A 231 -18.41 17.38 -1.80
CA GLY A 231 -19.15 16.80 -2.93
C GLY A 231 -18.39 16.72 -4.26
N GLY A 232 -18.31 15.51 -4.84
CA GLY A 232 -17.93 15.33 -6.24
C GLY A 232 -16.50 14.87 -6.49
N LEU A 233 -16.18 13.65 -6.07
CA LEU A 233 -15.52 12.74 -7.00
C LEU A 233 -16.54 11.64 -7.28
N ASP A 234 -17.16 11.72 -8.44
CA ASP A 234 -18.03 10.67 -8.98
C ASP A 234 -17.37 9.31 -8.78
N ASP A 235 -18.05 8.44 -8.04
CA ASP A 235 -18.40 7.05 -8.38
C ASP A 235 -17.43 6.21 -9.25
N ARG A 236 -16.12 6.48 -9.16
CA ARG A 236 -15.05 5.72 -9.84
C ARG A 236 -14.18 4.96 -8.85
N SER A 237 -14.25 5.31 -7.57
CA SER A 237 -13.60 4.55 -6.50
C SER A 237 -14.35 3.27 -6.15
N GLU A 238 -15.68 3.21 -6.34
CA GLU A 238 -16.46 1.98 -6.08
C GLU A 238 -16.07 0.86 -7.06
N HIS A 239 -15.70 1.21 -8.30
CA HIS A 239 -15.35 0.24 -9.35
C HIS A 239 -13.96 -0.42 -9.22
N ILE A 240 -13.08 0.04 -8.32
CA ILE A 240 -11.80 -0.65 -8.05
C ILE A 240 -11.93 -1.64 -6.87
N THR A 241 -12.97 -1.49 -6.04
CA THR A 241 -13.25 -2.38 -4.90
C THR A 241 -14.08 -3.62 -5.24
N THR A 242 -14.64 -3.73 -6.45
CA THR A 242 -15.61 -4.80 -6.80
C THR A 242 -15.06 -6.00 -7.58
N TYR A 243 -13.74 -6.15 -7.73
CA TYR A 243 -13.17 -7.37 -8.34
C TYR A 243 -13.13 -8.61 -7.40
N GLU A 244 -13.64 -8.51 -6.17
CA GLU A 244 -13.72 -9.63 -5.20
C GLU A 244 -15.14 -10.26 -5.09
N GLY A 245 -16.08 -9.95 -6.00
CA GLY A 245 -17.47 -10.44 -5.92
C GLY A 245 -17.81 -11.73 -6.69
N TYR A 246 -16.91 -12.27 -7.51
CA TYR A 246 -17.20 -13.43 -8.37
C TYR A 246 -16.30 -14.63 -8.04
N TRP A 247 -16.48 -15.19 -6.84
CA TRP A 247 -16.11 -16.58 -6.57
C TRP A 247 -17.22 -17.26 -5.76
N GLY A 248 -18.09 -17.96 -6.49
CA GLY A 248 -18.75 -19.19 -6.08
C GLY A 248 -19.67 -19.16 -4.86
N ASP A 249 -20.94 -18.84 -5.06
CA ASP A 249 -21.99 -19.66 -4.46
C ASP A 249 -22.43 -20.68 -5.51
N GLY A 250 -22.17 -21.95 -5.20
CA GLY A 250 -22.60 -23.08 -6.01
C GLY A 250 -24.07 -23.37 -5.73
N SER A 251 -24.98 -22.77 -6.49
CA SER A 251 -26.31 -23.32 -6.68
C SER A 251 -26.81 -22.99 -8.08
N GLY A 252 -27.27 -24.03 -8.79
CA GLY A 252 -27.40 -24.04 -10.24
C GLY A 252 -28.48 -23.12 -10.80
N THR A 253 -28.29 -22.70 -12.04
CA THR A 253 -29.09 -23.14 -13.20
C THR A 253 -28.54 -22.45 -14.45
N ARG A 254 -28.37 -23.22 -15.53
CA ARG A 254 -27.97 -22.71 -16.85
C ARG A 254 -29.06 -21.80 -17.40
N ASN A 255 -28.69 -20.58 -17.77
CA ASN A 255 -29.28 -19.86 -18.91
C ASN A 255 -28.34 -18.71 -19.31
N GLU A 256 -27.55 -18.94 -20.37
CA GLU A 256 -26.84 -17.85 -21.06
C GLU A 256 -27.83 -17.15 -22.00
N SER A 257 -28.05 -15.85 -21.77
CA SER A 257 -28.64 -14.94 -22.75
C SER A 257 -27.79 -13.68 -22.72
N TYR A 258 -26.87 -13.54 -23.68
CA TYR A 258 -26.05 -12.35 -23.83
C TYR A 258 -26.90 -11.20 -24.37
N HIS A 259 -27.34 -10.29 -23.50
CA HIS A 259 -27.83 -8.97 -23.91
C HIS A 259 -26.71 -7.94 -23.76
N LEU A 260 -26.16 -7.50 -24.89
CA LEU A 260 -25.27 -6.34 -24.99
C LEU A 260 -26.11 -5.05 -24.81
N PRO A 261 -25.68 -4.08 -23.98
CA PRO A 261 -26.31 -2.77 -23.91
C PRO A 261 -26.02 -1.95 -25.19
N PRO A 262 -27.01 -1.19 -25.70
CA PRO A 262 -26.82 -0.36 -26.90
C PRO A 262 -26.16 0.98 -26.55
N ASN A 263 -25.46 1.54 -27.55
CA ASN A 263 -24.85 2.88 -27.61
C ASN A 263 -23.43 3.06 -27.05
N ILE A 264 -22.45 2.72 -27.88
CA ILE A 264 -21.21 3.49 -27.99
C ILE A 264 -21.23 4.17 -29.37
N ARG A 265 -21.55 5.46 -29.42
CA ARG A 265 -21.31 6.30 -30.60
C ARG A 265 -19.79 6.45 -30.75
N ARG A 266 -19.22 5.80 -31.77
CA ARG A 266 -17.82 6.02 -32.18
C ARG A 266 -17.70 7.37 -32.90
N PRO A 267 -16.64 8.17 -32.64
CA PRO A 267 -16.28 9.25 -33.54
C PRO A 267 -15.83 8.68 -34.89
N SER A 268 -16.51 9.11 -35.95
CA SER A 268 -16.17 8.81 -37.34
C SER A 268 -14.93 9.59 -37.74
N TYR A 269 -13.84 8.90 -38.06
CA TYR A 269 -12.73 9.50 -38.83
C TYR A 269 -13.02 9.24 -40.31
N TYR A 270 -13.41 10.30 -41.02
CA TYR A 270 -13.52 10.28 -42.47
C TYR A 270 -12.14 10.14 -43.11
N THR A 271 -11.99 9.08 -43.89
CA THR A 271 -11.04 8.95 -45.00
C THR A 271 -11.40 9.95 -46.09
N HIS A 272 -10.45 10.78 -46.51
CA HIS A 272 -10.46 11.41 -47.83
C HIS A 272 -9.22 10.96 -48.57
N ALA A 273 -9.43 10.13 -49.59
CA ALA A 273 -8.43 9.78 -50.59
C ALA A 273 -8.88 10.34 -51.94
N GLY A 274 -7.93 10.92 -52.67
CA GLY A 274 -7.98 11.07 -54.13
C GLY A 274 -8.21 12.49 -54.63
N LEU A 275 -7.16 13.11 -55.17
CA LEU A 275 -7.07 13.51 -56.58
C LEU A 275 -5.67 14.09 -56.88
N VAL A 276 -4.94 13.40 -57.75
CA VAL A 276 -3.78 13.93 -58.49
C VAL A 276 -4.33 14.69 -59.71
N PRO A 277 -3.67 15.79 -60.11
CA PRO A 277 -3.40 15.97 -61.53
C PRO A 277 -1.96 16.42 -61.84
N THR A 278 -1.53 15.96 -63.02
CA THR A 278 -0.34 16.26 -63.86
C THR A 278 1.04 15.88 -63.33
#